data_AF-A0A7X6NFX7-F1
#
_entry.id   AF-A0A7X6NFX7-F1
#
_cell.length_a   1.000
_cell.length_b   1.000
_cell.length_c   1.000
_cell.angle_alpha   90.00
_cell.angle_beta   90.00
_cell.angle_gamma   90.00
#
_symmetry.space_group_name_H-M   'P 1'
#
loop_
_entity.id
_entity.type
_entity.pdbx_description
1 polymer ?
#
loop_
_entity_poly.entity_id
_entity_poly.type
_entity_poly.pdbx_seq_one_letter_code
_entity_poly.pdbx_strand_id
1 'polypeptide(L)'
;MKDIELAKKILNNENKAIAIVKDGKVIFSSEDKGIKPVYEAFNELKEELKGSSAADKVVGKAAAIIYKHADIKELSTKLISQNAVDILKNTSIVYEYQKLVSYIKNREQSG
;
A
#
# COMPACT_ATOMS: atom_id res chain seq x y z
N MET A 1 -10.14 -2.01 17.43
CA MET A 1 -8.82 -1.89 16.77
C MET A 1 -9.03 -1.15 15.47
N LYS A 2 -8.18 -0.19 15.10
CA LYS A 2 -8.31 0.52 13.81
C LYS A 2 -7.91 -0.41 12.66
N ASP A 3 -8.50 -0.24 11.48
CA ASP A 3 -8.22 -1.06 10.30
C ASP A 3 -6.73 -1.04 9.92
N ILE A 4 -6.09 0.14 9.97
CA ILE A 4 -4.67 0.30 9.66
C ILE A 4 -3.76 -0.50 10.63
N GLU A 5 -4.12 -0.59 11.90
CA GLU A 5 -3.36 -1.33 12.90
C GLU A 5 -3.48 -2.85 12.67
N LEU A 6 -4.67 -3.32 12.25
CA LEU A 6 -4.87 -4.71 11.85
C LEU A 6 -4.06 -5.03 10.59
N ALA A 7 -4.09 -4.15 9.57
CA ALA A 7 -3.30 -4.30 8.34
C ALA A 7 -1.79 -4.40 8.64
N LYS A 8 -1.27 -3.52 9.52
CA LYS A 8 0.13 -3.55 9.97
C LYS A 8 0.48 -4.85 10.69
N LYS A 9 -0.41 -5.37 11.53
CA LYS A 9 -0.22 -6.64 12.24
C LYS A 9 -0.08 -7.81 11.26
N ILE A 10 -0.97 -7.90 10.27
CA ILE A 10 -0.94 -8.93 9.22
C ILE A 10 0.35 -8.84 8.41
N LEU A 11 0.72 -7.63 7.97
CA LEU A 11 1.94 -7.39 7.20
C LEU A 11 3.21 -7.84 7.96
N ASN A 12 3.27 -7.62 9.27
CA ASN A 12 4.44 -7.97 10.08
C ASN A 12 4.49 -9.43 10.52
N ASN A 13 3.34 -10.04 10.80
CA ASN A 13 3.30 -11.37 11.41
C ASN A 13 3.20 -12.50 10.38
N GLU A 14 2.66 -12.25 9.19
CA GLU A 14 2.30 -13.30 8.23
C GLU A 14 3.17 -13.30 6.96
N ASN A 15 4.33 -12.65 7.02
CA ASN A 15 5.29 -12.54 5.91
C ASN A 15 4.68 -11.96 4.61
N LYS A 16 3.61 -11.17 4.73
CA LYS A 16 2.91 -10.54 3.62
C LYS A 16 3.66 -9.31 3.11
N ALA A 17 3.44 -9.00 1.83
CA ALA A 17 3.92 -7.78 1.17
C ALA A 17 2.86 -6.67 1.20
N ILE A 18 1.58 -7.04 1.23
CA ILE A 18 0.44 -6.13 1.36
C ILE A 18 -0.67 -6.77 2.20
N ALA A 19 -1.38 -5.95 2.96
CA ALA A 19 -2.63 -6.29 3.61
C ALA A 19 -3.60 -5.11 3.52
N ILE A 20 -4.85 -5.36 3.17
CA ILE A 20 -5.90 -4.34 3.03
C ILE A 20 -7.09 -4.75 3.91
N VAL A 21 -7.52 -3.82 4.75
CA VAL A 21 -8.56 -4.03 5.75
C VAL A 21 -9.65 -2.98 5.58
N LYS A 22 -10.91 -3.40 5.71
CA LYS A 22 -12.06 -2.50 5.75
C LYS A 22 -13.07 -3.02 6.75
N ASP A 23 -13.56 -2.13 7.61
CA ASP A 23 -14.57 -2.44 8.62
C ASP A 23 -14.16 -3.63 9.51
N GLY A 24 -12.88 -3.68 9.90
CA GLY A 24 -12.30 -4.74 10.72
C GLY A 24 -12.08 -6.08 10.01
N LYS A 25 -12.34 -6.17 8.70
CA LYS A 25 -12.16 -7.40 7.91
C LYS A 25 -11.01 -7.26 6.92
N VAL A 26 -10.21 -8.33 6.79
CA VAL A 26 -9.17 -8.42 5.76
C VAL A 26 -9.85 -8.71 4.43
N ILE A 27 -9.87 -7.73 3.53
CA ILE A 27 -10.46 -7.88 2.20
C ILE A 27 -9.44 -8.36 1.17
N PHE A 28 -8.15 -8.11 1.41
CA PHE A 28 -7.07 -8.59 0.56
C PHE A 28 -5.76 -8.74 1.34
N SER A 29 -4.97 -9.76 1.01
CA SER A 29 -3.57 -9.83 1.42
C SER A 29 -2.78 -10.68 0.44
N SER A 30 -1.50 -10.36 0.26
CA SER A 30 -0.63 -11.13 -0.64
C SER A 30 0.82 -11.06 -0.17
N GLU A 31 1.57 -12.12 -0.48
CA GLU A 31 3.03 -12.22 -0.31
C GLU A 31 3.81 -11.91 -1.59
N ASP A 32 3.10 -11.70 -2.71
CA ASP A 32 3.69 -11.33 -3.98
C ASP A 32 4.40 -9.98 -3.90
N LYS A 33 5.43 -9.81 -4.71
CA LYS A 33 6.32 -8.65 -4.66
C LYS A 33 6.07 -7.70 -5.82
N GLY A 34 6.51 -6.46 -5.62
CA GLY A 34 6.42 -5.41 -6.65
C GLY A 34 5.00 -4.85 -6.74
N ILE A 35 4.61 -4.44 -7.95
CA ILE A 35 3.31 -3.79 -8.20
C ILE A 35 2.14 -4.77 -8.32
N LYS A 36 2.43 -6.05 -8.60
CA LYS A 36 1.44 -7.09 -8.87
C LYS A 36 0.31 -7.16 -7.82
N PRO A 37 0.58 -7.26 -6.51
CA PRO A 37 -0.50 -7.54 -5.57
C PRO A 37 -1.46 -6.36 -5.38
N VAL A 38 -0.99 -5.12 -5.44
CA VAL A 38 -1.88 -3.94 -5.39
C VAL A 38 -2.66 -3.77 -6.69
N TYR A 39 -2.08 -4.15 -7.82
CA TYR A 39 -2.78 -4.16 -9.11
C TYR A 39 -3.90 -5.20 -9.13
N GLU A 40 -3.64 -6.42 -8.64
CA GLU A 40 -4.65 -7.48 -8.50
C GLU A 40 -5.79 -7.04 -7.57
N ALA A 41 -5.45 -6.54 -6.38
CA ALA A 41 -6.44 -6.02 -5.44
C ALA A 41 -7.32 -4.94 -6.08
N PHE A 42 -6.73 -4.02 -6.84
CA PHE A 42 -7.49 -2.96 -7.52
C PHE A 42 -8.36 -3.48 -8.65
N ASN A 43 -7.91 -4.49 -9.39
CA ASN A 43 -8.68 -5.05 -10.49
C ASN A 43 -9.85 -5.92 -10.01
N GLU A 44 -9.67 -6.66 -8.92
CA GLU A 44 -10.69 -7.57 -8.39
C GLU A 44 -11.66 -6.88 -7.42
N LEU A 45 -11.17 -5.93 -6.61
CA LEU A 45 -11.88 -5.40 -5.45
C LEU A 45 -12.06 -3.88 -5.50
N LYS A 46 -12.04 -3.26 -6.69
CA LYS A 46 -12.02 -1.80 -6.87
C LYS A 46 -12.99 -1.04 -5.97
N GLU A 47 -14.25 -1.45 -5.91
CA GLU A 47 -15.28 -0.80 -5.09
C GLU A 47 -15.08 -1.03 -3.60
N GLU A 48 -14.61 -2.22 -3.21
CA GLU A 48 -14.34 -2.56 -1.81
C GLU A 48 -13.12 -1.80 -1.26
N LEU A 49 -12.14 -1.49 -2.11
CA LEU A 49 -10.95 -0.72 -1.71
C LEU A 49 -11.30 0.71 -1.27
N LYS A 50 -12.38 1.30 -1.79
CA LYS A 50 -12.75 2.67 -1.42
C LYS A 50 -12.99 2.79 0.08
N GLY A 51 -12.29 3.72 0.73
CA GLY A 51 -12.35 3.94 2.17
C GLY A 51 -11.64 2.87 3.02
N SER A 52 -10.96 1.90 2.41
CA SER A 52 -10.18 0.88 3.13
C SER A 52 -8.85 1.41 3.69
N SER A 53 -8.21 0.64 4.57
CA SER A 53 -6.85 0.89 5.07
C SER A 53 -5.88 -0.15 4.53
N ALA A 54 -4.75 0.29 3.98
CA ALA A 54 -3.73 -0.57 3.40
C ALA A 54 -2.41 -0.50 4.18
N ALA A 55 -1.80 -1.64 4.44
CA ALA A 55 -0.41 -1.75 4.86
C ALA A 55 0.40 -2.41 3.73
N ASP A 56 1.40 -1.70 3.21
CA ASP A 56 2.21 -2.14 2.06
C ASP A 56 3.69 -2.02 2.39
N LYS A 57 4.46 -3.08 2.17
CA LYS A 57 5.87 -3.10 2.50
C LYS A 57 6.68 -2.04 1.73
N VAL A 58 6.39 -1.83 0.44
CA VAL A 58 7.16 -0.92 -0.42
C VAL A 58 6.25 -0.18 -1.40
N VAL A 59 6.13 1.14 -1.22
CA VAL A 59 5.29 1.99 -2.06
C VAL A 59 6.14 2.83 -3.01
N GLY A 60 6.10 2.45 -4.29
CA GLY A 60 6.66 3.25 -5.39
C GLY A 60 5.60 4.10 -6.10
N LYS A 61 6.03 4.82 -7.14
CA LYS A 61 5.17 5.71 -7.95
C LYS A 61 3.90 5.00 -8.44
N ALA A 62 4.05 3.81 -9.03
CA ALA A 62 2.91 3.07 -9.59
C ALA A 62 1.90 2.65 -8.50
N ALA A 63 2.38 2.15 -7.35
CA ALA A 63 1.51 1.76 -6.24
C ALA A 63 0.74 2.97 -5.69
N ALA A 64 1.41 4.12 -5.53
CA ALA A 64 0.76 5.35 -5.09
C ALA A 64 -0.34 5.82 -6.07
N ILE A 65 -0.15 5.67 -7.38
CA ILE A 65 -1.19 5.96 -8.38
C ILE A 65 -2.38 5.04 -8.17
N ILE A 66 -2.17 3.74 -7.97
CA ILE A 66 -3.26 2.78 -7.76
C ILE A 66 -4.02 3.10 -6.48
N TYR A 67 -3.34 3.34 -5.36
CA TYR A 67 -3.99 3.72 -4.09
C TYR A 67 -4.81 5.02 -4.23
N LYS A 68 -4.30 6.00 -4.97
CA LYS A 68 -5.05 7.22 -5.29
C LYS A 68 -6.34 6.91 -6.07
N HIS A 69 -6.28 6.04 -7.08
CA HIS A 69 -7.46 5.68 -7.87
C HIS A 69 -8.43 4.77 -7.11
N ALA A 70 -7.92 3.98 -6.16
CA ALA A 70 -8.70 3.15 -5.27
C ALA A 70 -9.45 3.95 -4.20
N ASP A 71 -9.08 5.23 -4.00
CA ASP A 71 -9.69 6.13 -3.01
C ASP A 71 -9.69 5.50 -1.60
N ILE A 72 -8.56 4.92 -1.22
CA ILE A 72 -8.36 4.36 0.11
C ILE A 72 -8.34 5.49 1.15
N LYS A 73 -8.55 5.13 2.42
CA LYS A 73 -8.55 6.08 3.54
C LYS A 73 -7.16 6.27 4.13
N GLU A 74 -6.45 5.18 4.40
CA GLU A 74 -5.19 5.18 5.16
C GLU A 74 -4.16 4.23 4.52
N LEU A 75 -2.88 4.64 4.48
CA LEU A 75 -1.77 3.85 3.95
C LEU A 75 -0.59 3.83 4.94
N SER A 76 -0.12 2.65 5.34
CA SER A 76 1.10 2.48 6.14
C SER A 76 2.14 1.76 5.31
N THR A 77 3.36 2.28 5.24
CA THR A 77 4.45 1.61 4.53
C THR A 77 5.79 1.61 5.25
N LYS A 78 6.62 0.59 5.00
CA LYS A 78 7.99 0.57 5.52
C LYS A 78 8.92 1.41 4.67
N LEU A 79 8.76 1.39 3.35
CA LEU A 79 9.63 2.07 2.40
C LEU A 79 8.80 2.78 1.34
N ILE A 80 9.00 4.08 1.18
CA ILE A 80 8.31 4.89 0.17
C ILE A 80 9.32 5.67 -0.68
N SER A 81 9.00 5.89 -1.96
CA SER A 81 9.80 6.80 -2.80
C SER A 81 9.30 8.24 -2.79
N GLN A 82 10.19 9.20 -3.10
CA GLN A 82 9.84 10.61 -3.24
C GLN A 82 8.69 10.82 -4.24
N ASN A 83 8.75 10.13 -5.39
CA ASN A 83 7.68 10.17 -6.39
C ASN A 83 6.32 9.68 -5.86
N ALA A 84 6.30 8.70 -4.95
CA ALA A 84 5.07 8.24 -4.32
C ALA A 84 4.51 9.29 -3.35
N VAL A 85 5.37 9.93 -2.55
CA VAL A 85 5.00 11.04 -1.65
C VAL A 85 4.41 12.21 -2.46
N ASP A 86 5.02 12.57 -3.59
CA ASP A 86 4.53 13.65 -4.45
C ASP A 86 3.12 13.38 -5.02
N ILE A 87 2.76 12.11 -5.21
CA ILE A 87 1.40 11.73 -5.58
C ILE A 87 0.48 11.82 -4.37
N LEU A 88 0.85 11.19 -3.24
CA LEU A 88 -0.01 11.06 -2.06
C LEU A 88 -0.28 12.38 -1.35
N LYS A 89 0.66 13.34 -1.35
CA LYS A 89 0.47 14.68 -0.75
C LYS A 89 -0.67 15.47 -1.39
N ASN A 90 -1.06 15.12 -2.62
CA ASN A 90 -2.15 15.75 -3.37
C ASN A 90 -3.46 14.93 -3.27
N THR A 91 -3.59 14.09 -2.25
CA THR A 91 -4.75 13.23 -1.99
C THR A 91 -5.24 13.40 -0.55
N SER A 92 -6.45 12.93 -0.28
CA SER A 92 -6.99 12.85 1.08
C SER A 92 -6.52 11.62 1.86
N ILE A 93 -5.68 10.77 1.25
CA ILE A 93 -5.16 9.55 1.87
C ILE A 93 -4.25 9.96 3.02
N VAL A 94 -4.56 9.49 4.22
CA VAL A 94 -3.64 9.64 5.35
C VAL A 94 -2.56 8.58 5.20
N TYR A 95 -1.28 8.98 5.21
CA TYR A 95 -0.20 8.01 5.03
C TYR A 95 0.92 8.18 6.05
N GLU A 96 1.50 7.06 6.46
CA GLU A 96 2.70 6.99 7.29
C GLU A 96 3.76 6.10 6.63
N TYR A 97 5.03 6.44 6.87
CA TYR A 97 6.15 5.67 6.35
C TYR A 97 7.32 5.61 7.34
N GLN A 98 8.09 4.52 7.29
CA GLN A 98 9.30 4.39 8.13
C GLN A 98 10.56 4.95 7.44
N LYS A 99 10.69 4.75 6.12
CA LYS A 99 11.85 5.19 5.35
C LYS A 99 11.45 5.79 4.01
N LEU A 100 11.97 6.98 3.73
CA LEU A 100 11.88 7.66 2.44
C LEU A 100 13.16 7.44 1.64
N VAL A 101 13.03 7.19 0.33
CA VAL A 101 14.15 7.10 -0.62
C VAL A 101 13.85 7.89 -1.89
N SER A 102 14.89 8.31 -2.62
CA SER A 102 14.70 9.06 -3.87
C SER A 102 13.93 8.25 -4.93
N TYR A 103 14.22 6.95 -5.05
CA TYR A 103 13.55 6.02 -5.97
C TYR A 103 13.57 4.59 -5.42
N ILE A 104 12.56 3.79 -5.79
CA ILE A 104 12.56 2.34 -5.52
C ILE A 104 13.41 1.68 -6.60
N LYS A 105 14.54 1.07 -6.21
CA LYS A 105 15.42 0.33 -7.12
C LYS A 105 14.73 -0.92 -7.62
N ASN A 106 14.89 -1.22 -8.91
CA ASN A 106 14.49 -2.51 -9.46
C ASN A 106 15.35 -3.64 -8.89
N ARG A 107 14.81 -4.87 -8.94
CA ARG A 107 15.42 -6.08 -8.36
C ARG A 107 16.83 -6.38 -8.90
N GLU A 108 17.12 -5.94 -10.13
CA GLU A 108 18.43 -6.15 -10.79
C GLU A 108 19.46 -5.07 -10.45
N GLN A 109 19.13 -4.07 -9.63
CA GLN A 109 20.01 -2.97 -9.22
C GLN A 109 20.64 -2.15 -10.37
N SER A 110 20.19 -2.35 -11.61
CA SER A 110 20.69 -1.71 -12.83
C SER A 110 20.22 -0.26 -13.01
N GLY A 111 19.32 0.22 -12.15
CA GLY A 111 18.78 1.58 -12.16
C GLY A 111 17.52 1.69 -11.35
#